data_AF-A0A453HBZ5-F1
#
_entry.id   AF-A0A453HBZ5-F1
#
_cell.length_a   1.000
_cell.length_b   1.000
_cell.length_c   1.000
_cell.angle_alpha   90.00
_cell.angle_beta   90.00
_cell.angle_gamma   90.00
#
_symmetry.space_group_name_H-M   'P 1'
#
loop_
_entity.id
_entity.type
_entity.pdbx_description
1 polymer ?
#
loop_
_entity_poly.entity_id
_entity_poly.type
_entity_poly.pdbx_seq_one_letter_code
_entity_poly.pdbx_strand_id
1 'polypeptide(L)'
;MCSYLPVFNSFNFTKGGLIQLNHGGPQPLQYVVNAAFLASLYADYLDTADTPGWYCGPNFYTTDVLRKFAKSQLDYILGKNPQKMSYVVGFGKKYPKRVHHRGASIPHNGVKYGCKGGFKWRESKKANPNILVGAMVAGPDKHDGFKDIRTNYNYTEPTLAANAGLVAALISLADIDTGRYSIDKNTIFSAVPPMFPTPPPPPSAWKP
;
A
#
# COMPACT_ATOMS: atom_id res chain seq x y z
N MET A 1 -1.46 -3.77 14.85
CA MET A 1 -2.76 -3.71 14.17
C MET A 1 -3.70 -2.68 14.78
N CYS A 2 -3.96 -2.68 16.10
CA CYS A 2 -4.80 -1.66 16.75
C CYS A 2 -4.39 -0.22 16.40
N SER A 3 -3.09 0.06 16.36
CA SER A 3 -2.56 1.39 16.02
C SER A 3 -2.94 1.90 14.62
N TYR A 4 -3.33 1.03 13.69
CA TYR A 4 -3.79 1.43 12.35
C TYR A 4 -5.24 1.94 12.35
N LEU A 5 -6.02 1.67 13.40
CA LEU A 5 -7.41 2.08 13.45
C LEU A 5 -7.51 3.53 13.95
N PRO A 6 -8.30 4.39 13.27
CA PRO A 6 -8.42 5.80 13.64
C PRO A 6 -8.85 6.05 15.09
N VAL A 7 -9.64 5.13 15.67
CA VAL A 7 -10.15 5.24 17.05
C VAL A 7 -9.05 5.29 18.12
N PHE A 8 -7.87 4.73 17.84
CA PHE A 8 -6.76 4.72 18.81
C PHE A 8 -5.83 5.94 18.70
N ASN A 9 -6.04 6.83 17.72
CA ASN A 9 -5.25 8.05 17.52
C ASN A 9 -3.72 7.85 17.54
N SER A 10 -3.23 6.63 17.24
CA SER A 10 -1.79 6.34 17.23
C SER A 10 -1.09 6.96 16.03
N PHE A 11 -1.81 7.06 14.90
CA PHE A 11 -1.39 7.78 13.71
C PHE A 11 -2.48 8.75 13.26
N ASN A 12 -2.06 9.90 12.75
CA ASN A 12 -2.97 10.83 12.10
C ASN A 12 -3.42 10.29 10.74
N PHE A 13 -4.56 10.79 10.28
CA PHE A 13 -5.05 10.55 8.92
C PHE A 13 -5.19 11.90 8.21
N THR A 14 -4.92 11.92 6.90
CA THR A 14 -5.28 13.07 6.06
C THR A 14 -6.80 13.22 6.01
N LYS A 15 -7.30 14.39 5.55
CA LYS A 15 -8.75 14.58 5.37
C LYS A 15 -9.33 13.61 4.35
N GLY A 16 -8.52 13.21 3.37
CA GLY A 16 -8.87 12.19 2.37
C GLY A 16 -8.81 10.75 2.87
N GLY A 17 -8.37 10.48 4.11
CA GLY A 17 -8.35 9.13 4.70
C GLY A 17 -7.04 8.35 4.51
N LEU A 18 -5.93 9.00 4.15
CA LEU A 18 -4.61 8.38 4.09
C LEU A 18 -3.95 8.36 5.47
N ILE A 19 -3.48 7.21 5.93
CA ILE A 19 -2.74 7.08 7.20
C ILE A 19 -1.36 7.75 7.12
N GLN A 20 -0.96 8.50 8.16
CA GLN A 20 0.31 9.24 8.21
C GLN A 20 1.36 8.53 9.07
N LEU A 21 1.88 7.41 8.58
CA LEU A 21 2.86 6.56 9.30
C LEU A 21 4.24 7.20 9.46
N ASN A 22 4.56 8.21 8.65
CA ASN A 22 5.79 8.99 8.73
C ASN A 22 5.57 10.37 9.37
N HIS A 23 4.52 10.51 10.20
CA HIS A 23 4.17 11.75 10.92
C HIS A 23 4.00 12.98 10.01
N GLY A 24 3.49 12.77 8.79
CA GLY A 24 3.26 13.84 7.81
C GLY A 24 4.52 14.28 7.05
N GLY A 25 5.61 13.50 7.16
CA GLY A 25 6.82 13.66 6.36
C GLY A 25 6.62 13.33 4.88
N PRO A 26 7.68 13.47 4.05
CA PRO A 26 7.62 13.18 2.62
C PRO A 26 7.56 11.66 2.34
N GLN A 27 7.12 11.31 1.13
CA GLN A 27 7.05 9.92 0.63
C GLN A 27 6.18 8.97 1.47
N PRO A 28 4.93 9.34 1.82
CA PRO A 28 4.10 8.53 2.72
C PRO A 28 3.69 7.19 2.12
N LEU A 29 3.54 7.09 0.78
CA LEU A 29 2.87 5.93 0.17
C LEU A 29 3.64 4.63 0.35
N GLN A 30 4.97 4.65 0.47
CA GLN A 30 5.75 3.42 0.74
C GLN A 30 5.35 2.77 2.07
N TYR A 31 5.05 3.59 3.08
CA TYR A 31 4.65 3.10 4.39
C TYR A 31 3.20 2.62 4.37
N VAL A 32 2.35 3.37 3.66
CA VAL A 32 0.91 3.06 3.54
C VAL A 32 0.70 1.72 2.86
N VAL A 33 1.38 1.42 1.74
CA VAL A 33 1.23 0.11 1.06
C VAL A 33 1.71 -1.04 1.93
N ASN A 34 2.79 -0.85 2.69
CA ASN A 34 3.29 -1.88 3.59
C ASN A 34 2.30 -2.12 4.75
N ALA A 35 1.72 -1.07 5.32
CA ALA A 35 0.69 -1.21 6.35
C ALA A 35 -0.59 -1.88 5.83
N ALA A 36 -1.01 -1.54 4.60
CA ALA A 36 -2.14 -2.20 3.94
C ALA A 36 -1.86 -3.69 3.72
N PHE A 37 -0.67 -4.04 3.22
CA PHE A 37 -0.24 -5.42 3.04
C PHE A 37 -0.26 -6.19 4.37
N LEU A 38 0.40 -5.65 5.41
CA LEU A 38 0.47 -6.30 6.72
C LEU A 38 -0.90 -6.46 7.38
N ALA A 39 -1.79 -5.48 7.23
CA ALA A 39 -3.16 -5.59 7.73
C ALA A 39 -3.93 -6.71 7.04
N SER A 40 -3.86 -6.81 5.70
CA SER A 40 -4.52 -7.88 4.95
C SER A 40 -3.93 -9.25 5.28
N LEU A 41 -2.59 -9.36 5.31
CA LEU A 41 -1.89 -10.61 5.62
C LEU A 41 -2.23 -11.11 7.03
N TYR A 42 -2.29 -10.20 8.02
CA TYR A 42 -2.66 -10.58 9.38
C TYR A 42 -4.13 -11.00 9.50
N ALA A 43 -5.03 -10.38 8.73
CA ALA A 43 -6.42 -10.82 8.64
C ALA A 43 -6.52 -12.24 8.07
N ASP A 44 -5.74 -12.55 7.04
CA ASP A 44 -5.68 -13.89 6.46
C ASP A 44 -5.10 -14.91 7.45
N TYR A 45 -4.06 -14.54 8.19
CA TYR A 45 -3.49 -15.39 9.24
C TYR A 45 -4.50 -15.73 10.33
N LEU A 46 -5.24 -14.72 10.83
CA LEU A 46 -6.28 -14.91 11.83
C LEU A 46 -7.38 -15.86 11.34
N ASP A 47 -7.85 -15.67 10.10
CA ASP A 47 -8.85 -16.55 9.51
C ASP A 47 -8.35 -18.00 9.38
N THR A 48 -7.08 -18.23 9.02
CA THR A 48 -6.52 -19.60 8.97
C THR A 48 -6.34 -20.26 10.32
N ALA A 49 -6.22 -19.46 11.37
CA ALA A 49 -6.14 -19.94 12.74
C ALA A 49 -7.54 -20.07 13.38
N ASP A 50 -8.62 -20.09 12.58
CA ASP A 50 -10.02 -20.08 13.03
C ASP A 50 -10.31 -18.99 14.08
N THR A 51 -9.61 -17.87 13.97
CA THR A 51 -9.69 -16.75 14.91
C THR A 51 -10.40 -15.57 14.22
N PRO A 52 -11.65 -15.24 14.59
CA PRO A 52 -12.48 -14.29 13.83
C PRO A 52 -12.03 -12.81 13.94
N GLY A 53 -11.00 -12.51 14.73
CA GLY A 53 -10.59 -11.16 15.03
C GLY A 53 -9.52 -11.07 16.12
N TRP A 54 -9.33 -9.88 16.68
CA TRP A 54 -8.39 -9.66 17.78
C TRP A 54 -8.90 -8.58 18.73
N TYR A 55 -8.34 -8.54 19.93
CA TYR A 55 -8.67 -7.54 20.94
C TYR A 55 -7.71 -6.35 20.88
N CYS A 56 -8.28 -5.15 21.01
CA CYS A 56 -7.56 -3.91 21.26
C CYS A 56 -8.02 -3.34 22.59
N GLY A 57 -7.33 -3.72 23.67
CA GLY A 57 -7.81 -3.48 25.04
C GLY A 57 -9.12 -4.26 25.27
N PRO A 58 -10.20 -3.62 25.74
CA PRO A 58 -11.46 -4.31 26.03
C PRO A 58 -12.31 -4.58 24.77
N ASN A 59 -11.95 -4.01 23.61
CA ASN A 59 -12.80 -4.03 22.42
C ASN A 59 -12.34 -5.10 21.41
N PHE A 60 -13.28 -5.92 20.94
CA PHE A 60 -13.06 -6.92 19.90
C PHE A 60 -13.27 -6.33 18.51
N TYR A 61 -12.37 -6.64 17.57
CA TYR A 61 -12.45 -6.23 16.17
C TYR A 61 -12.33 -7.45 15.26
N THR A 62 -13.20 -7.56 14.27
CA THR A 62 -13.18 -8.65 13.29
C THR A 62 -12.06 -8.48 12.25
N THR A 63 -11.63 -9.58 11.62
CA THR A 63 -10.64 -9.55 10.52
C THR A 63 -11.05 -8.66 9.35
N ASP A 64 -12.36 -8.52 9.10
CA ASP A 64 -12.94 -7.61 8.10
C ASP A 64 -12.53 -6.13 8.31
N VAL A 65 -12.32 -5.70 9.56
CA VAL A 65 -11.87 -4.33 9.85
C VAL A 65 -10.50 -4.04 9.22
N LEU A 66 -9.57 -5.02 9.26
CA LEU A 66 -8.25 -4.88 8.64
C LEU A 66 -8.32 -4.92 7.12
N ARG A 67 -9.18 -5.79 6.56
CA ARG A 67 -9.39 -5.86 5.11
C ARG A 67 -9.95 -4.55 4.57
N LYS A 68 -10.94 -3.97 5.25
CA LYS A 68 -11.50 -2.65 4.93
C LYS A 68 -10.45 -1.54 5.05
N PHE A 69 -9.62 -1.57 6.09
CA PHE A 69 -8.50 -0.64 6.21
C PHE A 69 -7.53 -0.78 5.02
N ALA A 70 -7.02 -1.97 4.75
CA ALA A 70 -6.08 -2.23 3.66
C ALA A 70 -6.65 -1.80 2.30
N LYS A 71 -7.90 -2.19 2.01
CA LYS A 71 -8.61 -1.78 0.80
C LYS A 71 -8.79 -0.27 0.71
N SER A 72 -9.10 0.42 1.80
CA SER A 72 -9.25 1.88 1.80
C SER A 72 -7.96 2.60 1.41
N GLN A 73 -6.82 2.08 1.87
CA GLN A 73 -5.51 2.66 1.57
C GLN A 73 -5.11 2.42 0.11
N LEU A 74 -5.35 1.22 -0.43
CA LEU A 74 -5.15 0.96 -1.86
C LEU A 74 -6.11 1.76 -2.74
N ASP A 75 -7.40 1.81 -2.39
CA ASP A 75 -8.39 2.61 -3.11
C ASP A 75 -7.95 4.08 -3.16
N TYR A 76 -7.42 4.63 -2.05
CA TYR A 76 -6.83 5.97 -2.02
C TYR A 76 -5.68 6.09 -3.03
N ILE A 77 -4.73 5.15 -3.03
CA ILE A 77 -3.58 5.15 -3.95
C ILE A 77 -4.02 5.10 -5.42
N LEU A 78 -5.05 4.31 -5.70
CA LEU A 78 -5.56 4.05 -7.05
C LEU A 78 -6.52 5.12 -7.57
N GLY A 79 -6.96 6.06 -6.72
CA GLY A 79 -7.67 7.26 -7.18
C GLY A 79 -8.85 7.73 -6.33
N LYS A 80 -9.23 6.99 -5.29
CA LYS A 80 -10.27 7.39 -4.32
C LYS A 80 -9.69 8.35 -3.27
N ASN A 81 -9.20 9.48 -3.75
CA ASN A 81 -8.59 10.54 -2.95
C ASN A 81 -9.11 11.92 -3.40
N PRO A 82 -8.86 12.99 -2.62
CA PRO A 82 -9.33 14.34 -2.97
C PRO A 82 -8.86 14.86 -4.33
N GLN A 83 -7.72 14.38 -4.84
CA GLN A 83 -7.20 14.74 -6.17
C GLN A 83 -7.90 14.00 -7.33
N LYS A 84 -8.73 12.99 -7.02
CA LYS A 84 -9.38 12.08 -7.99
C LYS A 84 -8.38 11.53 -9.00
N MET A 85 -7.23 11.11 -8.50
CA MET A 85 -6.04 10.81 -9.31
C MET A 85 -5.32 9.58 -8.78
N SER A 86 -4.98 8.64 -9.65
CA SER A 86 -4.09 7.53 -9.32
C SER A 86 -2.68 8.06 -9.02
N TYR A 87 -2.04 7.52 -7.99
CA TYR A 87 -0.62 7.71 -7.73
C TYR A 87 0.26 6.63 -8.38
N VAL A 88 -0.36 5.69 -9.11
CA VAL A 88 0.32 4.69 -9.95
C VAL A 88 0.33 5.18 -11.40
N VAL A 89 1.53 5.36 -11.95
CA VAL A 89 1.74 5.92 -13.28
C VAL A 89 1.20 4.98 -14.35
N GLY A 90 0.43 5.53 -15.30
CA GLY A 90 -0.21 4.75 -16.36
C GLY A 90 -1.51 4.05 -15.95
N PHE A 91 -1.91 4.12 -14.68
CA PHE A 91 -3.14 3.52 -14.18
C PHE A 91 -4.24 4.59 -13.96
N GLY A 92 -5.48 4.25 -14.32
CA GLY A 92 -6.63 5.15 -14.18
C GLY A 92 -6.66 6.31 -15.19
N LYS A 93 -7.70 7.17 -15.10
CA LYS A 93 -7.92 8.29 -16.04
C LYS A 93 -6.96 9.47 -15.82
N LYS A 94 -6.49 9.66 -14.59
CA LYS A 94 -5.60 10.77 -14.18
C LYS A 94 -4.48 10.20 -13.32
N TYR A 95 -3.23 10.47 -13.69
CA TYR A 95 -2.01 9.96 -13.03
C TYR A 95 -0.81 10.91 -13.26
N PRO A 96 0.31 10.80 -12.51
CA PRO A 96 1.45 11.70 -12.62
C PRO A 96 2.14 11.55 -13.97
N LYS A 97 2.48 12.67 -14.61
CA LYS A 97 3.14 12.72 -15.91
C LYS A 97 4.58 13.19 -15.81
N ARG A 98 5.01 13.73 -14.67
CA ARG A 98 6.34 14.33 -14.48
C ARG A 98 7.09 13.63 -13.34
N VAL A 99 7.17 12.30 -13.41
CA VAL A 99 7.86 11.42 -12.46
C VAL A 99 9.37 11.71 -12.41
N HIS A 100 9.98 11.73 -11.22
CA HIS A 100 11.43 11.88 -11.01
C HIS A 100 12.18 10.61 -11.44
N HIS A 101 12.27 10.36 -12.76
CA HIS A 101 12.96 9.18 -13.27
C HIS A 101 13.71 9.51 -14.57
N ARG A 102 15.02 9.25 -14.61
CA ARG A 102 15.87 9.60 -15.77
C ARG A 102 15.42 8.89 -17.04
N GLY A 103 15.24 7.57 -16.98
CA GLY A 103 14.77 6.79 -18.13
C GLY A 103 13.37 7.19 -18.61
N ALA A 104 12.55 7.80 -17.76
CA ALA A 104 11.22 8.27 -18.14
C ALA A 104 11.26 9.67 -18.80
N SER A 105 12.13 10.55 -18.29
CA SER A 105 12.20 11.97 -18.66
C SER A 105 13.04 12.27 -19.91
N ILE A 106 13.98 11.39 -20.26
CA ILE A 106 14.87 11.54 -21.41
C ILE A 106 14.21 10.87 -22.64
N PRO A 107 14.00 11.57 -23.77
CA PRO A 107 13.35 10.99 -24.94
C PRO A 107 14.24 9.94 -25.61
N HIS A 108 13.60 8.93 -26.19
CA HIS A 108 14.27 7.93 -27.01
C HIS A 108 14.41 8.43 -28.46
N ASN A 109 15.46 9.21 -28.73
CA ASN A 109 15.72 9.84 -30.04
C ASN A 109 17.10 9.49 -30.62
N GLY A 110 17.73 8.41 -30.15
CA GLY A 110 19.08 8.00 -30.57
C GLY A 110 20.23 8.86 -30.01
N VAL A 111 19.95 9.93 -29.27
CA VAL A 111 20.98 10.80 -28.67
C VAL A 111 21.33 10.32 -27.27
N LYS A 112 22.63 10.05 -27.04
CA LYS A 112 23.15 9.77 -25.69
C LYS A 112 23.34 11.10 -24.94
N TYR A 113 22.62 11.29 -23.84
CA TYR A 113 22.78 12.44 -22.96
C TYR A 113 23.67 12.07 -21.78
N GLY A 114 24.78 12.79 -21.60
CA GLY A 114 25.59 12.69 -20.37
C GLY A 114 24.90 13.31 -19.15
N CYS A 115 25.47 13.12 -17.96
CA CYS A 115 24.86 13.56 -16.68
C CYS A 115 24.43 15.04 -16.68
N LYS A 116 25.33 15.96 -17.06
CA LYS A 116 25.02 17.40 -17.13
C LYS A 116 23.98 17.71 -18.20
N GLY A 117 24.08 17.05 -19.37
CA GLY A 117 23.09 17.18 -20.45
C GLY A 117 21.70 16.67 -20.07
N GLY A 118 21.62 15.77 -19.08
CA GLY A 118 20.39 15.26 -18.50
C GLY A 118 19.60 16.28 -17.68
N PHE A 119 20.23 17.33 -17.15
CA PHE A 119 19.55 18.30 -16.30
C PHE A 119 18.44 19.05 -17.04
N LYS A 120 18.58 19.33 -18.34
CA LYS A 120 17.49 19.93 -19.12
C LYS A 120 16.21 19.08 -19.11
N TRP A 121 16.35 17.76 -19.05
CA TRP A 121 15.22 16.82 -18.98
C TRP A 121 14.65 16.78 -17.57
N ARG A 122 15.50 16.84 -16.54
CA ARG A 122 15.07 16.99 -15.14
C ARG A 122 14.19 18.24 -14.95
N GLU A 123 14.68 19.39 -15.41
CA GLU A 123 14.05 20.71 -15.24
C GLU A 123 12.84 20.96 -16.17
N SER A 124 12.64 20.12 -17.19
CA SER A 124 11.56 20.29 -18.17
C SER A 124 10.17 20.38 -17.52
N LYS A 125 9.34 21.32 -18.00
CA LYS A 125 7.92 21.39 -17.61
C LYS A 125 7.01 20.46 -18.41
N LYS A 126 7.54 19.86 -19.50
CA LYS A 126 6.81 18.87 -20.31
C LYS A 126 6.62 17.57 -19.55
N ALA A 127 5.61 16.80 -19.93
CA ALA A 127 5.43 15.41 -19.48
C ALA A 127 6.67 14.56 -19.84
N ASN A 128 6.84 13.47 -19.11
CA ASN A 128 7.84 12.45 -19.42
C ASN A 128 7.54 11.83 -20.79
N PRO A 129 8.50 11.82 -21.73
CA PRO A 129 8.30 11.21 -23.05
C PRO A 129 8.06 9.70 -22.98
N ASN A 130 8.63 9.01 -21.99
CA ASN A 130 8.39 7.58 -21.78
C ASN A 130 7.56 7.40 -20.51
N ILE A 131 6.41 6.73 -20.64
CA ILE A 131 5.52 6.46 -19.50
C ILE A 131 6.12 5.32 -18.68
N LEU A 132 6.42 5.59 -17.41
CA LEU A 132 6.92 4.60 -16.47
C LEU A 132 5.75 3.81 -15.87
N VAL A 133 5.12 2.97 -16.69
CA VAL A 133 3.89 2.24 -16.34
C VAL A 133 4.09 1.41 -15.07
N GLY A 134 3.13 1.47 -14.15
CA GLY A 134 3.10 0.71 -12.90
C GLY A 134 3.89 1.35 -11.76
N ALA A 135 4.70 2.39 -12.02
CA ALA A 135 5.45 3.04 -10.96
C ALA A 135 4.54 3.84 -10.02
N MET A 136 4.51 3.45 -8.75
CA MET A 136 3.93 4.27 -7.69
C MET A 136 4.89 5.41 -7.32
N VAL A 137 4.39 6.65 -7.35
CA VAL A 137 5.14 7.81 -6.87
C VAL A 137 5.09 7.93 -5.35
N ALA A 138 5.95 8.76 -4.77
CA ALA A 138 6.03 9.03 -3.34
C ALA A 138 4.70 9.48 -2.70
N GLY A 139 3.88 10.24 -3.43
CA GLY A 139 2.50 10.56 -3.06
C GLY A 139 2.28 11.96 -2.47
N PRO A 140 1.13 12.21 -1.83
CA PRO A 140 0.73 13.54 -1.39
C PRO A 140 1.42 13.98 -0.09
N ASP A 141 1.21 15.25 0.27
CA ASP A 141 1.53 15.78 1.59
C ASP A 141 0.46 15.42 2.63
N LYS A 142 0.68 15.84 3.88
CA LYS A 142 -0.21 15.61 5.02
C LYS A 142 -1.62 16.23 4.89
N HIS A 143 -1.89 17.02 3.85
CA HIS A 143 -3.17 17.65 3.58
C HIS A 143 -3.79 17.18 2.25
N ASP A 144 -3.38 16.00 1.74
CA ASP A 144 -3.84 15.46 0.45
C ASP A 144 -3.40 16.30 -0.77
N GLY A 145 -2.46 17.22 -0.58
CA GLY A 145 -1.88 18.03 -1.65
C GLY A 145 -0.88 17.22 -2.45
N PHE A 146 -0.94 17.26 -3.78
CA PHE A 146 0.05 16.61 -4.65
C PHE A 146 0.54 17.57 -5.73
N LYS A 147 1.86 17.60 -5.95
CA LYS A 147 2.50 18.43 -6.97
C LYS A 147 3.25 17.54 -7.96
N ASP A 148 2.74 17.43 -9.19
CA ASP A 148 3.40 16.70 -10.28
C ASP A 148 4.57 17.52 -10.87
N ILE A 149 5.63 17.63 -10.08
CA ILE A 149 6.83 18.40 -10.38
C ILE A 149 8.03 17.47 -10.30
N ARG A 150 8.63 17.17 -11.45
CA ARG A 150 9.76 16.23 -11.57
C ARG A 150 10.92 16.53 -10.64
N THR A 151 11.26 17.79 -10.40
CA THR A 151 12.38 18.14 -9.51
C THR A 151 12.08 17.89 -8.04
N ASN A 152 10.80 17.73 -7.69
CA ASN A 152 10.34 17.50 -6.33
C ASN A 152 10.13 16.00 -6.08
N TYR A 153 11.24 15.34 -5.72
CA TYR A 153 11.27 13.92 -5.40
C TYR A 153 10.35 13.55 -4.23
N ASN A 154 10.04 14.47 -3.31
CA ASN A 154 9.13 14.20 -2.18
C ASN A 154 7.71 13.78 -2.63
N TYR A 155 7.28 14.19 -3.82
CA TYR A 155 5.99 13.80 -4.40
C TYR A 155 6.14 12.79 -5.54
N THR A 156 7.17 12.95 -6.37
CA THR A 156 7.24 12.30 -7.68
C THR A 156 8.30 11.20 -7.81
N GLU A 157 9.03 10.88 -6.74
CA GLU A 157 10.00 9.79 -6.72
C GLU A 157 9.31 8.42 -6.69
N PRO A 158 9.55 7.54 -7.67
CA PRO A 158 9.21 6.13 -7.54
C PRO A 158 10.39 5.34 -6.94
N THR A 159 10.12 4.37 -6.07
CA THR A 159 11.17 3.50 -5.52
C THR A 159 10.82 2.03 -5.67
N LEU A 160 11.84 1.17 -5.74
CA LEU A 160 11.66 -0.28 -5.78
C LEU A 160 10.96 -0.79 -4.51
N ALA A 161 11.37 -0.28 -3.34
CA ALA A 161 10.78 -0.66 -2.05
C ALA A 161 9.27 -0.34 -1.99
N ALA A 162 8.87 0.84 -2.46
CA ALA A 162 7.45 1.24 -2.49
C ALA A 162 6.64 0.36 -3.46
N ASN A 163 7.19 0.03 -4.63
CA ASN A 163 6.51 -0.82 -5.60
C ASN A 163 6.45 -2.29 -5.17
N ALA A 164 7.46 -2.80 -4.46
CA ALA A 164 7.41 -4.13 -3.86
C ALA A 164 6.26 -4.24 -2.85
N GLY A 165 6.12 -3.24 -1.96
CA GLY A 165 4.99 -3.15 -1.04
C GLY A 165 3.64 -3.02 -1.74
N LEU A 166 3.56 -2.23 -2.82
CA LEU A 166 2.35 -2.10 -3.62
C LEU A 166 1.93 -3.45 -4.24
N VAL A 167 2.87 -4.18 -4.85
CA VAL A 167 2.57 -5.49 -5.44
C VAL A 167 2.09 -6.47 -4.37
N ALA A 168 2.76 -6.53 -3.22
CA ALA A 168 2.36 -7.39 -2.11
C ALA A 168 0.93 -7.04 -1.61
N ALA A 169 0.63 -5.76 -1.44
CA ALA A 169 -0.70 -5.29 -1.03
C ALA A 169 -1.78 -5.58 -2.07
N LEU A 170 -1.47 -5.42 -3.36
CA LEU A 170 -2.40 -5.73 -4.45
C LEU A 170 -2.71 -7.23 -4.46
N ILE A 171 -1.69 -8.09 -4.37
CA ILE A 171 -1.88 -9.55 -4.33
C ILE A 171 -2.68 -9.97 -3.10
N SER A 172 -2.40 -9.41 -1.91
CA SER A 172 -3.13 -9.77 -0.69
C SER A 172 -4.58 -9.29 -0.65
N LEU A 173 -4.99 -8.44 -1.59
CA LEU A 173 -6.37 -7.97 -1.74
C LEU A 173 -7.02 -8.45 -3.04
N ALA A 174 -6.25 -9.04 -3.96
CA ALA A 174 -6.68 -9.54 -5.26
C ALA A 174 -7.47 -10.84 -5.16
N ASP A 175 -8.41 -10.96 -4.22
CA ASP A 175 -9.36 -12.06 -4.21
C ASP A 175 -10.65 -11.83 -3.40
N ILE A 176 -10.86 -10.62 -2.87
CA ILE A 176 -12.04 -10.34 -2.03
C ILE A 176 -13.37 -10.53 -2.80
N ASP A 177 -13.39 -10.26 -4.11
CA ASP A 177 -14.63 -10.21 -4.89
C ASP A 177 -14.82 -11.34 -5.93
N THR A 178 -13.78 -12.12 -6.28
CA THR A 178 -13.86 -13.04 -7.45
C THR A 178 -13.39 -14.49 -7.24
N GLY A 179 -12.67 -14.81 -6.16
CA GLY A 179 -12.26 -16.18 -5.80
C GLY A 179 -11.39 -16.91 -6.83
N ARG A 180 -10.68 -16.17 -7.71
CA ARG A 180 -9.91 -16.75 -8.83
C ARG A 180 -8.40 -16.72 -8.64
N TYR A 181 -7.88 -15.87 -7.75
CA TYR A 181 -6.43 -15.67 -7.56
C TYR A 181 -6.10 -15.35 -6.10
N SER A 182 -6.42 -16.26 -5.17
CA SER A 182 -6.10 -16.13 -3.75
C SER A 182 -4.63 -16.41 -3.46
N ILE A 183 -4.13 -15.77 -2.40
CA ILE A 183 -3.00 -16.33 -1.64
C ILE A 183 -3.44 -17.69 -1.10
N ASP A 184 -2.62 -18.74 -1.32
CA ASP A 184 -2.85 -20.04 -0.68
C ASP A 184 -2.62 -19.93 0.82
N LYS A 185 -3.71 -19.67 1.53
CA LYS A 185 -3.70 -19.46 2.97
C LYS A 185 -3.31 -20.74 3.73
N ASN A 186 -3.56 -21.92 3.15
CA ASN A 186 -3.29 -23.19 3.79
C ASN A 186 -1.79 -23.49 3.89
N THR A 187 -0.99 -22.98 2.96
CA THR A 187 0.46 -23.23 2.93
C THR A 187 1.29 -22.04 3.39
N ILE A 188 0.86 -20.80 3.12
CA ILE A 188 1.67 -19.61 3.47
C ILE A 188 1.91 -19.48 4.98
N PHE A 189 0.98 -19.98 5.80
CA PHE A 189 1.09 -19.94 7.26
C PHE A 189 1.45 -21.29 7.90
N SER A 190 1.71 -22.34 7.12
CA SER A 190 1.91 -23.70 7.66
C SER A 190 3.15 -23.84 8.55
N ALA A 191 4.14 -22.96 8.35
CA ALA A 191 5.36 -22.90 9.16
C ALA A 191 5.26 -21.92 10.34
N VAL A 192 4.13 -21.22 10.50
CA VAL A 192 3.91 -20.28 11.59
C VAL A 192 3.38 -21.06 12.81
N PRO A 193 4.04 -20.98 13.98
CA PRO A 193 3.54 -21.63 15.19
C PRO A 193 2.14 -21.11 15.55
N PRO A 194 1.22 -21.97 16.01
CA PRO A 194 -0.12 -21.54 16.38
C PRO A 194 -0.07 -20.48 17.50
N MET A 195 -0.91 -19.45 17.38
CA MET A 195 -0.94 -18.32 18.32
C MET A 195 -1.38 -18.74 19.74
N PHE A 196 -2.14 -19.83 19.84
CA PHE A 196 -2.62 -20.39 21.09
C PHE A 196 -2.23 -21.86 21.20
N PRO A 197 -1.97 -22.38 22.42
CA PRO A 197 -1.81 -23.81 22.61
C PRO A 197 -3.06 -24.54 22.12
N THR A 198 -2.87 -25.70 21.47
CA THR A 198 -3.97 -26.57 21.09
C THR A 198 -4.83 -26.88 22.32
N PRO A 199 -6.17 -26.76 22.24
CA PRO A 199 -7.04 -27.14 23.34
C PRO A 199 -6.71 -28.57 23.79
N PRO A 200 -6.74 -28.87 25.11
CA PRO A 200 -6.58 -30.24 25.56
C PRO A 200 -7.67 -31.11 24.91
N PRO A 201 -7.37 -32.40 24.63
CA PRO A 201 -8.36 -33.32 24.07
C PRO A 201 -9.62 -33.33 24.96
N PRO A 202 -10.81 -33.52 24.37
CA PRO A 202 -12.04 -33.58 25.14
C PRO A 202 -11.91 -34.66 26.24
N PRO A 203 -12.44 -34.43 27.45
CA PRO A 203 -12.41 -35.41 28.50
C PRO A 203 -13.02 -36.73 28.00
N SER A 204 -12.45 -37.86 28.42
CA SER A 204 -12.97 -39.18 28.08
C SER A 204 -14.47 -39.23 28.36
N ALA A 205 -15.26 -39.80 27.44
CA ALA A 205 -16.70 -39.97 27.63
C ALA A 205 -16.97 -40.56 29.01
N TRP A 206 -17.80 -39.87 29.80
CA TRP A 206 -18.17 -40.31 31.14
C TRP A 206 -18.72 -41.73 31.05
N LYS A 207 -18.04 -42.67 31.71
CA LYS A 207 -18.54 -44.04 31.89
C LYS A 207 -19.28 -44.06 33.23
N PRO A 208 -20.60 -44.33 33.24
CA PRO A 208 -21.39 -44.48 34.46
C PRO A 208 -20.82 -45.54 35.40
#